data_AF-A0A7I7NVT3-F1
#
_entry.id   AF-A0A7I7NVT3-F1
#
_cell.length_a   1.000
_cell.length_b   1.000
_cell.length_c   1.000
_cell.angle_alpha   90.00
_cell.angle_beta   90.00
_cell.angle_gamma   90.00
#
_symmetry.space_group_name_H-M   'P 1'
#
loop_
_entity.id
_entity.type
_entity.pdbx_description
1 polymer ?
#
loop_
_entity_poly.entity_id
_entity_poly.type
_entity_poly.pdbx_seq_one_letter_code
_entity_poly.pdbx_strand_id
1 'polypeptide(L)'
;MGTSQPLAEFAGLQVRIDMDANAAYVRFRCAPVAQTKRFADSENVLVDVDAQDHLIGIEIIGLQTDIPIEKLSQAFGFSENTIYALKEIQYSLHQGTVISVGSDGGLSTGTLPWSKR
;
A
#
# COMPACT_ATOMS: atom_id res chain seq x y z
N MET A 1 20.64 7.44 6.44
CA MET A 1 19.57 7.13 7.40
C MET A 1 18.28 7.53 6.72
N GLY A 2 17.61 6.58 6.09
CA GLY A 2 16.37 6.82 5.36
C GLY A 2 15.21 7.00 6.32
N THR A 3 14.51 8.12 6.22
CA THR A 3 13.33 8.39 7.05
C THR A 3 12.14 7.71 6.39
N SER A 4 11.79 6.49 6.81
CA SER A 4 10.49 5.90 6.49
C SER A 4 9.41 6.78 7.10
N GLN A 5 8.53 7.36 6.27
CA GLN A 5 7.44 8.19 6.78
C GLN A 5 6.41 7.32 7.53
N PRO A 6 5.84 7.80 8.64
CA PRO A 6 4.97 7.01 9.49
C PRO A 6 3.66 6.61 8.80
N LEU A 7 3.10 5.53 9.34
CA LEU A 7 1.84 4.87 8.98
C LEU A 7 0.70 5.87 8.80
N ALA A 8 0.25 6.09 7.56
CA ALA A 8 -1.05 6.71 7.33
C ALA A 8 -2.13 5.62 7.43
N GLU A 9 -3.17 5.84 8.24
CA GLU A 9 -4.37 5.01 8.19
C GLU A 9 -5.30 5.52 7.10
N PHE A 10 -5.58 4.71 6.09
CA PHE A 10 -6.51 5.04 5.02
C PHE A 10 -7.62 3.98 4.98
N ALA A 11 -8.85 4.37 5.35
CA ALA A 11 -10.02 3.49 5.39
C ALA A 11 -9.79 2.18 6.20
N GLY A 12 -9.01 2.25 7.29
CA GLY A 12 -8.65 1.10 8.13
C GLY A 12 -7.46 0.28 7.63
N LEU A 13 -6.83 0.67 6.51
CA LEU A 13 -5.57 0.12 6.03
C LEU A 13 -4.40 0.96 6.56
N GLN A 14 -3.30 0.31 6.90
CA GLN A 14 -2.07 1.02 7.28
C GLN A 14 -1.12 1.09 6.08
N VAL A 15 -0.73 2.29 5.67
CA VAL A 15 0.15 2.52 4.53
C VAL A 15 1.49 3.09 4.99
N ARG A 16 2.58 2.51 4.52
CA ARG A 16 3.94 3.02 4.68
C ARG A 16 4.55 3.27 3.31
N ILE A 17 5.22 4.40 3.14
CA ILE A 17 5.93 4.75 1.92
C ILE A 17 7.41 4.88 2.26
N ASP A 18 8.23 4.16 1.51
CA ASP A 18 9.69 4.26 1.55
C ASP A 18 10.17 4.87 0.23
N MET A 19 10.54 6.14 0.32
CA MET A 19 11.01 6.92 -0.82
C MET A 19 12.39 6.49 -1.30
N ASP A 20 13.24 6.01 -0.39
CA ASP A 20 14.61 5.60 -0.72
C ASP A 20 14.60 4.25 -1.44
N ALA A 21 13.69 3.36 -1.05
CA ALA A 21 13.46 2.08 -1.71
C ALA A 21 12.54 2.18 -2.94
N ASN A 22 11.93 3.35 -3.20
CA ASN A 22 10.87 3.53 -4.20
C ASN A 22 9.78 2.46 -4.04
N ALA A 23 9.27 2.28 -2.81
CA ALA A 23 8.35 1.21 -2.48
C ALA A 23 7.27 1.66 -1.49
N ALA A 24 6.13 0.97 -1.50
CA ALA A 24 5.04 1.17 -0.54
C ALA A 24 4.59 -0.16 0.04
N TYR A 25 4.24 -0.15 1.32
CA TYR A 25 3.64 -1.28 2.01
C TYR A 25 2.23 -0.91 2.48
N VAL A 26 1.25 -1.74 2.15
CA VAL A 26 -0.14 -1.60 2.58
C VAL A 26 -0.49 -2.81 3.44
N ARG A 27 -0.82 -2.57 4.71
CA ARG A 27 -1.24 -3.60 5.65
C ARG A 27 -2.75 -3.60 5.83
N PHE A 28 -3.36 -4.77 5.66
CA PHE A 28 -4.80 -4.99 5.81
C PHE A 28 -5.16 -5.49 7.21
N ARG A 29 -4.27 -6.26 7.85
CA ARG A 29 -4.54 -6.92 9.13
C ARG A 29 -3.35 -6.86 10.07
N CYS A 30 -3.63 -6.72 11.36
CA CYS A 30 -2.61 -6.83 12.42
C CYS A 30 -2.43 -8.29 12.84
N ALA A 31 -1.78 -9.08 12.00
CA ALA A 31 -1.37 -10.45 12.31
C ALA A 31 0.07 -10.72 11.80
N PRO A 32 0.74 -11.78 12.29
CA PRO A 32 2.10 -12.15 11.85
C PRO A 32 2.13 -12.59 10.39
N VAL A 33 3.20 -12.22 9.68
CA VAL A 33 3.49 -12.73 8.34
C VAL A 33 4.19 -14.07 8.49
N ALA A 34 3.65 -15.11 7.86
CA ALA A 34 4.29 -16.42 7.76
C ALA A 34 5.13 -16.51 6.49
N GLN A 35 4.65 -15.92 5.39
CA GLN A 35 5.33 -15.96 4.10
C GLN A 35 5.07 -14.70 3.28
N THR A 36 6.11 -14.24 2.58
CA THR A 36 6.03 -13.26 1.50
C THR A 36 6.20 -13.98 0.17
N LYS A 37 5.31 -13.72 -0.79
CA LYS A 37 5.38 -14.32 -2.14
C LYS A 37 5.09 -13.29 -3.21
N ARG A 38 5.72 -13.45 -4.38
CA ARG A 38 5.42 -12.63 -5.56
C ARG A 38 4.00 -12.90 -6.04
N PHE A 39 3.25 -11.85 -6.35
CA PHE A 39 1.92 -12.00 -6.91
C PHE A 39 2.03 -12.42 -8.37
N ALA A 40 1.31 -13.47 -8.77
CA ALA A 40 1.48 -14.07 -10.10
C ALA A 40 1.17 -13.11 -11.25
N ASP A 41 0.23 -12.18 -11.07
CA ASP A 41 -0.13 -11.19 -12.08
C ASP A 41 0.73 -9.90 -12.01
N SER A 42 1.82 -9.85 -11.21
CA SER A 42 2.71 -8.69 -11.17
C SER A 42 4.13 -8.98 -10.63
N GLU A 43 5.14 -8.60 -11.41
CA GLU A 43 6.56 -8.60 -11.00
C GLU A 43 6.92 -7.49 -10.01
N ASN A 44 5.99 -6.62 -9.66
CA ASN A 44 6.22 -5.48 -8.77
C ASN A 44 5.34 -5.51 -7.53
N VAL A 45 4.55 -6.57 -7.34
CA VAL A 45 3.70 -6.73 -6.15
C VAL A 45 4.07 -8.02 -5.44
N LEU A 46 4.37 -7.89 -4.16
CA LEU A 46 4.54 -9.00 -3.23
C LEU A 46 3.33 -9.03 -2.29
N VAL A 47 2.92 -10.22 -1.90
CA VAL A 47 1.83 -10.43 -0.95
C VAL A 47 2.40 -11.12 0.29
N ASP A 48 2.05 -10.56 1.46
CA ASP A 48 2.34 -11.13 2.76
C ASP A 48 1.11 -11.89 3.24
N VAL A 49 1.30 -13.17 3.59
CA VAL A 49 0.24 -14.05 4.07
C VAL A 49 0.56 -14.65 5.43
N ASP A 50 -0.48 -14.99 6.19
CA ASP A 50 -0.36 -15.78 7.41
C ASP A 50 -0.16 -17.28 7.11
N ALA A 51 -0.06 -18.09 8.16
CA ALA A 51 0.16 -19.54 8.03
C ALA A 51 -1.04 -20.29 7.43
N GLN A 52 -2.16 -19.60 7.20
CA GLN A 52 -3.40 -20.09 6.62
C GLN A 52 -3.68 -19.46 5.25
N ASP A 53 -2.67 -18.83 4.62
CA ASP A 53 -2.77 -18.14 3.33
C ASP A 53 -3.72 -16.92 3.30
N HIS A 54 -4.11 -16.37 4.46
CA HIS A 54 -4.86 -15.11 4.47
C HIS A 54 -3.94 -13.92 4.25
N LEU A 55 -4.40 -12.95 3.46
CA LEU A 55 -3.64 -11.72 3.20
C LEU A 55 -3.48 -10.86 4.45
N ILE A 56 -2.22 -10.52 4.75
CA ILE A 56 -1.81 -9.59 5.81
C ILE A 56 -1.47 -8.22 5.24
N GLY A 57 -0.74 -8.20 4.12
CA GLY A 57 -0.23 -6.98 3.50
C GLY A 57 0.15 -7.20 2.05
N ILE A 58 0.38 -6.09 1.34
CA ILE A 58 1.06 -6.08 0.05
C ILE A 58 2.23 -5.11 0.09
N GLU A 59 3.32 -5.48 -0.57
CA GLU A 59 4.45 -4.60 -0.85
C GLU A 59 4.48 -4.32 -2.35
N ILE A 60 4.58 -3.03 -2.68
CA ILE A 60 4.55 -2.49 -4.03
C ILE A 60 5.93 -1.92 -4.31
N ILE A 61 6.61 -2.49 -5.30
CA ILE A 61 7.92 -2.04 -5.78
C ILE A 61 7.67 -1.07 -6.93
N GLY A 62 8.22 0.14 -6.81
CA GLY A 62 7.94 1.24 -7.72
C GLY A 62 6.64 1.96 -7.35
N LEU A 63 6.76 3.21 -6.87
CA LEU A 63 5.59 4.03 -6.48
C LEU A 63 4.72 4.49 -7.66
N GLN A 64 5.09 4.15 -8.90
CA GLN A 64 4.31 4.39 -10.11
C GLN A 64 3.78 3.07 -10.73
N THR A 65 3.92 1.96 -10.01
CA THR A 65 3.44 0.65 -10.46
C THR A 65 1.91 0.60 -10.34
N ASP A 66 1.25 0.17 -11.41
CA ASP A 66 -0.16 -0.20 -11.37
C ASP A 66 -0.36 -1.44 -10.47
N ILE A 67 -1.17 -1.27 -9.42
CA ILE A 67 -1.55 -2.37 -8.55
C ILE A 67 -2.64 -3.17 -9.28
N PRO A 68 -2.52 -4.51 -9.41
CA PRO A 68 -3.54 -5.34 -10.05
C PRO A 68 -4.72 -5.58 -9.08
N ILE A 69 -5.43 -4.51 -8.70
CA ILE A 69 -6.44 -4.48 -7.63
C ILE A 69 -7.56 -5.50 -7.88
N GLU A 70 -8.06 -5.60 -9.11
CA GLU A 70 -9.12 -6.52 -9.48
C GLU A 70 -8.68 -7.98 -9.31
N LYS A 71 -7.42 -8.31 -9.65
CA LYS A 71 -6.85 -9.65 -9.48
C LYS A 71 -6.60 -9.99 -8.02
N LEU A 72 -6.06 -9.04 -7.24
CA LEU A 72 -5.90 -9.18 -5.81
C LEU A 72 -7.25 -9.38 -5.10
N SER A 73 -8.26 -8.61 -5.50
CA SER A 73 -9.63 -8.75 -4.98
C SER A 73 -10.21 -10.13 -5.27
N GLN A 74 -10.05 -10.64 -6.49
CA GLN A 74 -10.47 -11.99 -6.87
C GLN A 74 -9.75 -13.08 -6.06
N ALA A 75 -8.45 -12.91 -5.81
CA ALA A 75 -7.64 -13.90 -5.10
C ALA A 75 -7.90 -13.93 -3.58
N PHE A 76 -8.14 -12.76 -2.97
CA PHE A 76 -8.18 -12.61 -1.51
C PHE A 76 -9.51 -12.12 -0.95
N GLY A 77 -10.53 -11.91 -1.79
CA GLY A 77 -11.89 -11.56 -1.37
C GLY A 77 -11.99 -10.18 -0.75
N PHE A 78 -11.52 -9.14 -1.45
CA PHE A 78 -11.56 -7.78 -0.93
C PHE A 78 -12.99 -7.23 -0.86
N SER A 79 -13.27 -6.50 0.22
CA SER A 79 -14.48 -5.69 0.32
C SER A 79 -14.43 -4.51 -0.67
N GLU A 80 -15.58 -3.96 -1.04
CA GLU A 80 -15.65 -2.75 -1.88
C GLU A 80 -14.87 -1.58 -1.27
N ASN A 81 -14.92 -1.41 0.05
CA ASN A 81 -14.16 -0.37 0.75
C ASN A 81 -12.64 -0.58 0.59
N THR A 82 -12.17 -1.83 0.65
CA THR A 82 -10.75 -2.15 0.44
C THR A 82 -10.32 -1.86 -1.00
N ILE A 83 -11.17 -2.21 -1.98
CA ILE A 83 -10.92 -1.92 -3.40
C ILE A 83 -10.84 -0.41 -3.62
N TYR A 84 -11.79 0.35 -3.09
CA TYR A 84 -11.80 1.81 -3.16
C TYR A 84 -10.54 2.40 -2.53
N ALA A 85 -10.16 1.92 -1.33
CA ALA A 85 -8.97 2.38 -0.63
C ALA A 85 -7.68 2.16 -1.44
N LEU A 86 -7.53 0.99 -2.06
CA LEU A 86 -6.38 0.71 -2.92
C LEU A 86 -6.34 1.59 -4.17
N LYS A 87 -7.51 1.90 -4.76
CA LYS A 87 -7.60 2.81 -5.92
C LYS A 87 -7.16 4.22 -5.55
N GLU A 88 -7.60 4.72 -4.39
CA GLU A 88 -7.19 6.03 -3.87
C GLU A 88 -5.70 6.09 -3.54
N ILE A 89 -5.14 5.01 -2.96
CA ILE A 89 -3.70 4.89 -2.70
C ILE A 89 -2.94 4.93 -4.02
N GLN A 90 -3.30 4.09 -5.00
CA GLN A 90 -2.64 4.07 -6.31
C GLN A 90 -2.73 5.43 -7.00
N TYR A 91 -3.91 6.06 -7.01
CA TYR A 91 -4.09 7.38 -7.58
C TYR A 91 -3.18 8.42 -6.90
N SER A 92 -3.14 8.43 -5.57
CA SER A 92 -2.30 9.36 -4.79
C SER A 92 -0.81 9.16 -5.10
N LEU A 93 -0.36 7.91 -5.15
CA LEU A 93 1.00 7.56 -5.56
C LEU A 93 1.30 8.05 -6.98
N HIS A 94 0.40 7.82 -7.94
CA HIS A 94 0.58 8.30 -9.32
C HIS A 94 0.68 9.81 -9.42
N GLN A 95 -0.19 10.54 -8.71
CA GLN A 95 -0.16 12.00 -8.66
C GLN A 95 1.03 12.55 -7.87
N GLY A 96 1.79 11.70 -7.20
CA GLY A 96 2.88 12.14 -6.34
C GLY A 96 2.39 12.94 -5.15
N THR A 97 1.28 12.50 -4.55
CA THR A 97 0.69 13.10 -3.35
C THR A 97 0.74 12.07 -2.23
N VAL A 98 1.28 12.45 -1.07
CA VAL A 98 1.14 11.65 0.16
C VAL A 98 0.02 12.25 0.99
N ILE A 99 -0.96 11.41 1.33
CA ILE A 99 -1.97 11.75 2.33
C ILE A 99 -1.50 11.10 3.63
N SER A 100 -1.09 11.93 4.59
CA SER A 100 -0.81 11.47 5.96
C SER A 100 -2.01 11.80 6.83
N VAL A 101 -2.58 10.78 7.48
CA VAL A 101 -3.54 10.98 8.56
C VAL A 101 -2.77 11.01 9.86
N GLY A 102 -2.73 12.17 10.51
CA GLY A 102 -2.15 12.34 11.84
C GLY A 102 -2.91 11.52 12.88
N SER A 103 -2.23 11.17 13.97
CA SER A 103 -2.82 10.41 15.08
C SER A 103 -3.99 11.14 15.78
N ASP A 104 -4.16 12.44 15.51
CA ASP A 104 -5.26 13.30 15.94
C ASP A 104 -6.43 13.37 14.93
N GLY A 105 -6.36 12.60 13.82
CA GLY A 105 -7.32 12.66 12.73
C GLY A 105 -7.09 13.81 11.75
N GLY A 106 -5.99 14.57 11.91
CA GLY A 106 -5.62 15.64 10.98
C GLY A 106 -5.14 15.11 9.63
N LEU A 107 -5.75 15.56 8.54
CA LEU A 107 -5.31 15.25 7.18
C LEU A 107 -4.20 16.21 6.76
N SER A 108 -3.00 15.68 6.51
CA SER A 108 -1.86 16.42 5.97
C SER A 108 -1.58 15.94 4.56
N THR A 109 -1.38 16.86 3.62
CA THR A 109 -0.97 16.53 2.24
C THR A 109 0.46 16.96 1.99
N GLY A 110 1.26 16.03 1.47
CA GLY A 110 2.65 16.26 1.05
C GLY A 110 2.84 15.95 -0.43
N THR A 111 3.86 16.53 -1.04
CA THR A 111 4.18 16.35 -2.47
C THR A 111 5.43 15.48 -2.61
N LEU A 112 5.33 14.43 -3.41
CA LEU A 112 6.41 13.51 -3.76
C LEU A 112 7.32 14.13 -4.83
N PRO A 113 8.60 13.76 -4.88
CA PRO A 113 9.60 14.42 -5.73
C PRO A 113 9.29 14.38 -7.23
N TRP A 114 8.56 13.38 -7.72
CA TRP A 114 8.23 13.27 -9.16
C TRP A 114 7.08 14.17 -9.62
N SER A 115 6.26 14.71 -8.71
CA SER A 115 5.17 15.63 -9.06
C SER A 115 5.61 17.09 -9.15
N LYS A 116 6.91 17.39 -8.98
CA LYS A 116 7.51 18.73 -9.17
C LYS A 116 7.98 19.02 -10.61
N ARG A 117 7.41 18.36 -11.62
CA ARG A 117 7.76 18.61 -13.03
C ARG A 117 6.85 19.62 -13.69
#